data_AF-A0A7C7MP97-F1
#
_entry.id   AF-A0A7C7MP97-F1
#
_cell.length_a   1.000
_cell.length_b   1.000
_cell.length_c   1.000
_cell.angle_alpha   90.00
_cell.angle_beta   90.00
_cell.angle_gamma   90.00
#
_symmetry.space_group_name_H-M   'P 1'
#
loop_
_entity.id
_entity.type
_entity.pdbx_description
1 polymer ?
#
loop_
_entity_poly.entity_id
_entity_poly.type
_entity_poly.pdbx_seq_one_letter_code
_entity_poly.pdbx_strand_id
1 'polypeptide(L)' 'MARAMFEYTKEILTKVSFDVTLFCKEVQKAISRLLPYELEELKLFIVFLSKQNPHLIASLTYLK' A
#
# COMPACT_ATOMS: atom_id res chain seq x y z
N MET A 1 -9.21 10.95 -14.08
CA MET A 1 -8.00 11.70 -13.66
C MET A 1 -7.89 11.93 -12.14
N ALA A 2 -8.99 12.06 -11.39
CA ALA A 2 -8.94 12.32 -9.94
C ALA A 2 -8.33 11.22 -9.04
N ARG A 3 -8.02 10.03 -9.58
CA ARG A 3 -7.43 8.89 -8.81
C ARG A 3 -6.06 8.43 -9.32
N ALA A 4 -5.42 9.19 -10.21
CA ALA A 4 -4.16 8.78 -10.83
C ALA A 4 -3.06 8.48 -9.79
N MET A 5 -3.04 9.23 -8.68
CA MET A 5 -2.09 9.02 -7.60
C MET A 5 -2.31 7.71 -6.84
N PHE A 6 -3.57 7.32 -6.63
CA PHE A 6 -3.93 6.08 -5.98
C PHE A 6 -3.69 4.86 -6.88
N GLU A 7 -4.03 4.95 -8.17
CA GLU A 7 -3.73 3.89 -9.15
C GLU A 7 -2.22 3.66 -9.29
N TYR A 8 -1.44 4.75 -9.41
CA TYR A 8 0.02 4.68 -9.41
C TYR A 8 0.56 3.98 -8.15
N THR A 9 0.00 4.32 -6.98
CA THR A 9 0.39 3.69 -5.72
C THR A 9 0.13 2.18 -5.73
N LYS A 10 -1.04 1.73 -6.21
CA LYS A 10 -1.35 0.30 -6.31
C LYS A 10 -0.38 -0.43 -7.23
N GLU A 11 -0.04 0.15 -8.38
CA GLU A 11 0.93 -0.46 -9.29
C GLU A 11 2.30 -0.60 -8.65
N ILE A 12 2.81 0.46 -8.00
CA ILE A 12 4.09 0.43 -7.31
C ILE A 12 4.08 -0.66 -6.23
N LEU A 13 3.06 -0.68 -5.36
CA LEU A 13 2.94 -1.66 -4.28
C LEU A 13 2.85 -3.09 -4.80
N THR A 14 2.13 -3.31 -5.91
CA THR A 14 2.06 -4.63 -6.55
C THR A 14 3.44 -5.05 -7.07
N LYS A 15 4.17 -4.14 -7.72
CA LYS A 15 5.51 -4.40 -8.26
C LYS A 15 6.52 -4.70 -7.16
N VAL A 16 6.46 -4.03 -6.00
CA VAL A 16 7.38 -4.25 -4.88
C VAL A 16 6.90 -5.29 -3.86
N SER A 17 5.76 -5.95 -4.12
CA SER A 17 5.14 -6.93 -3.20
C SER A 17 5.99 -8.19 -2.92
N PHE A 18 7.08 -8.38 -3.65
CA PHE A 18 8.04 -9.47 -3.45
C PHE A 18 9.06 -9.17 -2.32
N ASP A 19 9.29 -7.89 -2.00
CA ASP A 19 10.24 -7.46 -0.95
C ASP A 19 9.50 -6.65 0.12
N VAL A 20 9.36 -7.25 1.30
CA VAL A 20 8.65 -6.67 2.44
C VAL A 20 9.28 -5.35 2.90
N THR A 21 10.61 -5.24 2.85
CA THR A 21 11.34 -4.05 3.32
C THR A 21 11.09 -2.88 2.37
N LEU A 22 11.16 -3.14 1.06
CA LEU A 22 10.85 -2.14 0.04
C LEU A 22 9.37 -1.77 0.06
N PHE A 23 8.48 -2.75 0.22
CA PHE A 23 7.05 -2.55 0.33
C PHE A 23 6.69 -1.62 1.49
N CYS A 24 7.25 -1.84 2.68
CA CYS A 24 7.01 -0.97 3.84
C CYS A 24 7.40 0.49 3.55
N LYS A 25 8.52 0.72 2.87
CA LYS A 25 8.98 2.07 2.49
C LYS A 25 8.02 2.74 1.50
N GLU A 26 7.52 2.01 0.51
CA GLU A 26 6.55 2.55 -0.45
C GLU A 26 5.18 2.80 0.19
N VAL A 27 4.74 1.95 1.12
CA VAL A 27 3.52 2.19 1.93
C VAL A 27 3.67 3.49 2.74
N GLN A 28 4.80 3.72 3.39
CA GLN A 28 5.05 4.98 4.11
C GLN A 28 5.00 6.20 3.19
N LYS A 29 5.58 6.11 1.99
CA LYS A 29 5.49 7.19 0.99
C LYS A 29 4.06 7.43 0.53
N ALA A 30 3.28 6.37 0.35
CA ALA A 30 1.87 6.46 -0.02
C ALA A 30 1.05 7.18 1.05
N ILE A 31 1.30 6.88 2.33
CA ILE A 31 0.63 7.54 3.47
C ILE A 31 0.79 9.05 3.43
N SER A 32 1.99 9.55 3.10
CA SER A 32 2.25 10.99 3.03
C SER A 32 1.68 11.68 1.79
N ARG A 33 1.27 10.93 0.75
CA ARG A 33 0.87 11.47 -0.55
C ARG A 33 -0.62 11.36 -0.83
N LEU A 34 -1.26 10.33 -0.27
CA LEU A 34 -2.66 10.01 -0.51
C LEU A 34 -3.58 10.78 0.45
N LEU A 35 -4.81 10.99 0.00
CA LEU A 35 -5.86 11.60 0.81
C LEU A 35 -6.40 10.60 1.85
N PRO A 36 -7.01 11.06 2.97
CA PRO A 36 -7.46 10.19 4.05
C PRO A 36 -8.39 9.04 3.58
N TYR A 37 -9.31 9.32 2.66
CA TYR A 37 -10.21 8.31 2.11
C TYR A 37 -9.47 7.27 1.25
N GLU A 38 -8.39 7.66 0.57
CA GLU A 38 -7.57 6.75 -0.24
C GLU A 38 -6.72 5.84 0.66
N LEU A 39 -6.35 6.30 1.87
CA LEU A 39 -5.67 5.46 2.86
C LEU A 39 -6.56 4.33 3.38
N GLU A 40 -7.86 4.58 3.53
CA GLU A 40 -8.82 3.54 3.87
C GLU A 40 -8.92 2.48 2.76
N GLU A 41 -9.00 2.92 1.49
CA GLU A 41 -8.96 2.02 0.34
C GLU A 41 -7.60 1.28 0.27
N LEU A 42 -6.49 1.93 0.62
CA LEU A 42 -5.15 1.35 0.64
C LEU A 42 -5.03 0.23 1.68
N LYS A 43 -5.61 0.40 2.87
CA LYS A 43 -5.64 -0.66 3.90
C LYS A 43 -6.28 -1.93 3.36
N LEU A 44 -7.45 -1.79 2.71
CA LEU A 44 -8.15 -2.92 2.11
C LEU A 44 -7.32 -3.59 1.01
N PHE A 45 -6.63 -2.79 0.19
CA PHE A 45 -5.75 -3.29 -0.86
C PHE A 45 -4.55 -4.09 -0.31
N ILE A 46 -3.91 -3.62 0.76
CA ILE A 46 -2.80 -4.34 1.42
C ILE A 46 -3.30 -5.64 2.05
N VAL A 47 -4.46 -5.63 2.70
CA VAL A 47 -5.09 -6.85 3.24
C VAL A 47 -5.35 -7.87 2.12
N PHE A 48 -5.83 -7.40 0.96
CA PHE A 48 -6.02 -8.24 -0.22
C PHE A 48 -4.70 -8.84 -0.73
N LEU A 49 -3.66 -8.03 -0.90
CA LEU A 49 -2.32 -8.51 -1.29
C LEU A 49 -1.74 -9.49 -0.27
N SER A 50 -2.00 -9.27 1.01
CA SER A 50 -1.51 -10.15 2.06
C SER A 50 -2.15 -11.54 2.06
N LYS A 51 -3.26 -11.76 1.35
CA LYS A 51 -3.80 -13.11 1.13
C LYS A 51 -2.87 -13.97 0.29
N GLN A 52 -2.11 -13.35 -0.62
CA GLN A 52 -1.10 -14.04 -1.42
C GLN A 52 0.25 -14.04 -0.71
N ASN A 53 0.64 -12.90 -0.12
CA ASN A 53 1.92 -12.73 0.56
C ASN A 53 1.71 -12.34 2.04
N PRO A 54 1.58 -13.30 2.97
CA PRO A 54 1.26 -13.02 4.37
C PRO A 54 2.28 -12.13 5.09
N HIS A 55 3.51 -12.05 4.59
CA HIS A 55 4.54 -11.17 5.14
C HIS A 55 4.24 -9.67 4.99
N LEU A 56 3.33 -9.29 4.09
CA LEU A 56 2.97 -7.89 3.86
C LEU A 56 2.07 -7.30 4.96
N ILE A 57 1.42 -8.14 5.79
CA ILE A 57 0.59 -7.69 6.93
C ILE A 57 1.37 -6.75 7.87
N ALA A 58 2.68 -6.95 8.03
CA ALA A 58 3.52 -6.11 8.89
C ALA A 58 3.50 -4.62 8.48
N SER A 59 3.25 -4.33 7.20
CA SER A 59 3.15 -2.95 6.71
C SER A 59 1.89 -2.21 7.18
N LEU A 60 0.84 -2.94 7.58
CA LEU A 60 -0.40 -2.34 8.11
C LEU A 60 -0.17 -1.59 9.43
N THR A 61 0.89 -1.94 10.17
CA THR A 61 1.26 -1.24 11.41
C THR A 61 1.55 0.25 11.19
N TYR A 62 1.96 0.65 9.98
CA TYR A 62 2.24 2.04 9.64
C TYR A 62 0.99 2.86 9.33
N LEU A 63 -0.15 2.22 9.03
CA LEU A 63 -1.40 2.87 8.66
C LEU A 63 -2.29 3.18 9.88
N LYS A 64 -1.69 3.41 11.05
CA LYS A 64 -2.38 3.55 12.33
C LYS A 64 -3.28 4.79 12.37
#